data_AF-A0A6G4ZBK3-F1
#
_entry.id   AF-A0A6G4ZBK3-F1
#
_cell.length_a   1.000
_cell.length_b   1.000
_cell.length_c   1.000
_cell.angle_alpha   90.00
_cell.angle_beta   90.00
_cell.angle_gamma   90.00
#
_symmetry.space_group_name_H-M   'P 1'
#
loop_
_entity.id
_entity.type
_entity.pdbx_description
1 polymer ?
#
loop_
_entity_poly.entity_id
_entity_poly.type
_entity_poly.pdbx_seq_one_letter_code
_entity_poly.pdbx_strand_id
1 'polypeptide(L)'
;MKALRIILTQNSANYRREETTVNKMTYPLPPFSTVIGAIHNACNYKEYKPMDISIQGTYESMGLEPYTDYCFLNTVMDDRGILVKLRNGKYLSNSFDKVAKALKSQGNSFREGKTIQVYNEKLLEEYRNLKDLKDKIDEFSRGKLKEVLNLIKLRKKTLLSKKKELKDNKEKLELIKKREIQIKNLEKRLKSEFDDYKEKNYNEPYSKFASLTTSLKYYETLYNVKLIIHVRCEDENTLLDIKENIYNLKSIGRSEDFVDIKEVKIVDLVEDPDELEDEIVNNNYAYVNYDLVKNDIIIPINLSDNRVCNGTKYLLNKNYKIEDKKRKFEKKKVLYISKYVVDEAYENLYFDVEDKEKYIVNFI
;
A
#
# COMPACT_ATOMS: atom_id res chain seq x y z
N MET A 1 -39.66 -1.49 -3.41
CA MET A 1 -38.54 -0.52 -3.31
C MET A 1 -37.67 -0.54 -4.56
N LYS A 2 -37.22 0.59 -5.14
CA LYS A 2 -36.31 0.56 -6.32
C LYS A 2 -34.84 0.37 -5.95
N ALA A 3 -34.11 -0.42 -6.74
CA ALA A 3 -32.66 -0.56 -6.67
C ALA A 3 -32.03 -0.73 -8.06
N LEU A 4 -30.73 -0.48 -8.19
CA LEU A 4 -29.97 -0.76 -9.41
C LEU A 4 -29.27 -2.12 -9.28
N ARG A 5 -29.67 -3.10 -10.08
CA ARG A 5 -28.96 -4.37 -10.24
C ARG A 5 -27.87 -4.23 -11.30
N ILE A 6 -26.67 -4.66 -10.95
CA ILE A 6 -25.49 -4.73 -11.81
C ILE A 6 -24.98 -6.17 -11.79
N ILE A 7 -24.99 -6.84 -12.94
CA ILE A 7 -24.37 -8.15 -13.11
C ILE A 7 -23.10 -7.95 -13.94
N LEU A 8 -21.98 -8.43 -13.42
CA LEU A 8 -20.69 -8.29 -14.07
C LEU A 8 -19.81 -9.53 -13.88
N THR A 9 -18.81 -9.67 -14.73
CA THR A 9 -17.84 -10.76 -14.67
C THR A 9 -16.41 -10.26 -14.70
N GLN A 10 -15.50 -11.00 -14.07
CA GLN A 10 -14.05 -10.78 -14.14
C GLN A 10 -13.36 -12.11 -14.43
N ASN A 11 -12.46 -12.14 -15.42
CA ASN A 11 -11.68 -13.35 -15.71
C ASN A 11 -10.76 -13.71 -14.54
N SER A 12 -10.21 -12.70 -13.89
CA SER A 12 -9.42 -12.84 -12.66
C SER A 12 -9.66 -11.65 -11.73
N ALA A 13 -9.59 -11.89 -10.42
CA ALA A 13 -9.70 -10.81 -9.43
C ALA A 13 -8.88 -11.10 -8.16
N ASN A 14 -8.30 -10.03 -7.58
CA ASN A 14 -7.81 -10.03 -6.21
C ASN A 14 -8.46 -8.86 -5.43
N TYR A 15 -9.30 -9.21 -4.47
CA TYR A 15 -9.90 -8.30 -3.51
C TYR A 15 -9.05 -8.29 -2.24
N ARG A 16 -7.92 -7.58 -2.30
CA ARG A 16 -6.85 -7.64 -1.31
C ARG A 16 -7.36 -7.57 0.14
N ARG A 17 -6.91 -8.55 0.95
CA ARG A 17 -7.07 -8.55 2.41
C ARG A 17 -5.99 -7.69 3.05
N GLU A 18 -6.42 -6.60 3.69
CA GLU A 18 -5.55 -5.59 4.28
C GLU A 18 -4.69 -6.12 5.43
N GLU A 19 -5.18 -7.15 6.12
CA GLU A 19 -4.56 -7.72 7.32
C GLU A 19 -3.39 -8.68 7.00
N THR A 20 -3.15 -8.95 5.71
CA THR A 20 -2.15 -9.95 5.28
C THR A 20 -0.84 -9.29 4.84
N THR A 21 0.26 -9.75 5.42
CA THR A 21 1.60 -9.14 5.26
C THR A 21 2.57 -10.00 4.45
N VAL A 22 2.44 -11.33 4.54
CA VAL A 22 3.34 -12.28 3.85
C VAL A 22 2.86 -12.49 2.42
N ASN A 23 1.78 -13.23 2.23
CA ASN A 23 1.14 -13.41 0.93
C ASN A 23 0.03 -12.38 0.74
N LYS A 24 -0.24 -12.03 -0.51
CA LYS A 24 -1.32 -11.11 -0.85
C LYS A 24 -2.60 -11.91 -1.05
N MET A 25 -3.34 -12.08 0.05
CA MET A 25 -4.57 -12.85 0.08
C MET A 25 -5.76 -12.04 -0.43
N THR A 26 -6.81 -12.73 -0.85
CA THR A 26 -8.05 -12.14 -1.37
C THR A 26 -9.25 -12.47 -0.50
N TYR A 27 -10.22 -11.56 -0.42
CA TYR A 27 -11.57 -11.90 0.00
C TYR A 27 -12.27 -12.71 -1.11
N PRO A 28 -13.26 -13.56 -0.78
CA PRO A 28 -13.98 -14.36 -1.77
C PRO A 28 -14.94 -13.53 -2.65
N LEU A 29 -15.34 -12.36 -2.17
CA LEU A 29 -16.11 -11.33 -2.88
C LEU A 29 -15.48 -9.96 -2.54
N PRO A 30 -15.71 -8.90 -3.33
CA PRO A 30 -15.11 -7.61 -3.04
C PRO A 30 -15.69 -6.98 -1.76
N PRO A 31 -14.85 -6.36 -0.90
CA PRO A 31 -15.35 -5.53 0.20
C PRO A 31 -16.25 -4.41 -0.29
N PHE A 32 -17.19 -3.97 0.55
CA PHE A 32 -18.14 -2.91 0.21
C PHE A 32 -17.44 -1.62 -0.25
N SER A 33 -16.42 -1.18 0.49
CA SER A 33 -15.62 0.00 0.14
C SER A 33 -14.95 -0.09 -1.23
N THR A 34 -14.55 -1.29 -1.66
CA THR A 34 -13.97 -1.51 -2.99
C THR A 34 -15.01 -1.30 -4.08
N VAL A 35 -16.21 -1.85 -3.92
CA VAL A 35 -17.32 -1.68 -4.87
C VAL A 35 -17.79 -0.23 -4.91
N ILE A 36 -18.06 0.37 -3.75
CA ILE A 36 -18.49 1.77 -3.62
C ILE A 36 -17.45 2.70 -4.26
N GLY A 37 -16.16 2.49 -3.95
CA GLY A 37 -15.07 3.28 -4.54
C GLY A 37 -14.96 3.13 -6.06
N ALA A 38 -15.20 1.93 -6.57
CA ALA A 38 -15.19 1.66 -8.01
C ALA A 38 -16.36 2.34 -8.72
N ILE A 39 -17.58 2.31 -8.14
CA ILE A 39 -18.75 3.04 -8.64
C ILE A 39 -18.50 4.55 -8.63
N HIS A 40 -17.98 5.10 -7.54
CA HIS A 40 -17.64 6.52 -7.44
C HIS A 40 -16.64 6.95 -8.51
N ASN A 41 -15.64 6.11 -8.80
CA ASN A 41 -14.66 6.37 -9.84
C ASN A 41 -15.29 6.32 -11.24
N ALA A 42 -16.21 5.38 -11.50
CA ALA A 42 -16.93 5.30 -12.77
C ALA A 42 -17.81 6.54 -13.02
N CYS A 43 -18.41 7.10 -11.97
CA CYS A 43 -19.23 8.33 -12.03
C CYS A 43 -18.40 9.63 -11.85
N ASN A 44 -17.08 9.53 -11.68
CA ASN A 44 -16.18 10.67 -11.44
C ASN A 44 -16.58 11.57 -10.24
N TYR A 45 -17.18 10.99 -9.20
CA TYR A 45 -17.59 11.72 -8.00
C TYR A 45 -16.37 12.30 -7.25
N LYS A 46 -16.48 13.58 -6.86
CA LYS A 46 -15.48 14.28 -6.04
C LYS A 46 -15.82 14.28 -4.56
N GLU A 47 -17.08 14.04 -4.24
CA GLU A 47 -17.61 13.94 -2.90
C GLU A 47 -18.22 12.57 -2.69
N TYR A 48 -18.26 12.12 -1.44
CA TYR A 48 -18.85 10.83 -1.10
C TYR A 48 -20.37 10.90 -1.26
N LYS A 49 -20.93 10.00 -2.09
CA LYS A 49 -22.36 9.77 -2.24
C LYS A 49 -22.74 8.54 -1.41
N PRO A 50 -23.54 8.70 -0.33
CA PRO A 50 -24.00 7.57 0.48
C PRO A 50 -24.79 6.58 -0.37
N MET A 51 -24.47 5.29 -0.20
CA MET A 51 -25.17 4.19 -0.84
C MET A 51 -25.03 2.94 0.03
N ASP A 52 -26.04 2.09 -0.03
CA ASP A 52 -26.00 0.74 0.51
C ASP A 52 -25.92 -0.23 -0.65
N ILE A 53 -25.21 -1.33 -0.44
CA ILE A 53 -25.02 -2.33 -1.47
C ILE A 53 -25.22 -3.73 -0.91
N SER A 54 -25.82 -4.59 -1.73
CA SER A 54 -25.80 -6.03 -1.54
C SER A 54 -24.78 -6.61 -2.52
N ILE A 55 -23.93 -7.51 -2.04
CA ILE A 55 -22.89 -8.15 -2.87
C ILE A 55 -23.08 -9.65 -2.80
N GLN A 56 -23.27 -10.25 -3.97
CA GLN A 56 -23.38 -11.68 -4.15
C GLN A 56 -22.58 -12.11 -5.37
N GLY A 57 -22.31 -13.40 -5.49
CA GLY A 57 -21.63 -13.91 -6.65
C GLY A 57 -21.08 -15.31 -6.48
N THR A 58 -20.28 -15.68 -7.47
CA THR A 58 -19.56 -16.95 -7.54
C THR A 58 -18.21 -16.73 -8.18
N TYR A 59 -17.30 -17.66 -7.94
CA TYR A 59 -16.04 -17.79 -8.66
C TYR A 59 -15.81 -19.27 -8.92
N GLU A 60 -15.13 -19.61 -10.01
CA GLU A 60 -14.91 -21.01 -10.38
C GLU A 60 -13.80 -21.64 -9.54
N SER A 61 -12.69 -20.92 -9.36
CA SER A 61 -11.54 -21.41 -8.60
C SER A 61 -10.72 -20.29 -8.00
N MET A 62 -9.85 -20.65 -7.06
CA MET A 62 -8.85 -19.77 -6.47
C MET A 62 -7.47 -20.40 -6.67
N GLY A 63 -6.54 -19.65 -7.25
CA GLY A 63 -5.16 -20.08 -7.49
C GLY A 63 -4.14 -19.23 -6.74
N LEU A 64 -2.92 -19.77 -6.65
CA LEU A 64 -1.77 -19.07 -6.08
C LEU A 64 -0.78 -18.71 -7.19
N GLU A 65 -0.62 -17.41 -7.45
CA GLU A 65 0.33 -16.90 -8.44
C GLU A 65 1.65 -16.54 -7.75
N PRO A 66 2.76 -17.23 -8.04
CA PRO A 66 4.06 -16.91 -7.47
C PRO A 66 4.62 -15.61 -8.04
N TYR A 67 5.20 -14.78 -7.19
CA TYR A 67 5.95 -13.60 -7.59
C TYR A 67 7.24 -13.44 -6.79
N THR A 68 8.22 -12.76 -7.38
CA THR A 68 9.47 -12.40 -6.69
C THR A 68 9.25 -11.11 -5.90
N ASP A 69 9.33 -11.20 -4.59
CA ASP A 69 9.30 -10.06 -3.70
C ASP A 69 10.70 -9.49 -3.51
N TYR A 70 10.81 -8.17 -3.67
CA TYR A 70 12.06 -7.43 -3.59
C TYR A 70 12.15 -6.73 -2.25
N CYS A 71 13.10 -7.17 -1.41
CA CYS A 71 13.33 -6.64 -0.08
C CYS A 71 14.64 -5.85 -0.05
N PHE A 72 14.53 -4.52 0.05
CA PHE A 72 15.70 -3.66 0.25
C PHE A 72 16.17 -3.72 1.70
N LEU A 73 17.46 -3.91 1.91
CA LEU A 73 18.08 -3.85 3.22
C LEU A 73 18.34 -2.39 3.62
N ASN A 74 18.31 -2.11 4.92
CA ASN A 74 18.57 -0.78 5.48
C ASN A 74 20.00 -0.26 5.20
N THR A 75 20.93 -1.17 4.89
CA THR A 75 22.33 -0.88 4.61
C THR A 75 22.81 -1.66 3.41
N VAL A 76 23.73 -1.07 2.64
CA VAL A 76 24.46 -1.77 1.59
C VAL A 76 25.43 -2.76 2.23
N MET A 77 25.22 -4.03 1.95
CA MET A 77 26.05 -5.15 2.40
C MET A 77 27.07 -5.49 1.31
N ASP A 78 28.32 -5.71 1.70
CA ASP A 78 29.39 -6.06 0.75
C ASP A 78 29.44 -7.55 0.41
N ASP A 79 28.87 -8.40 1.27
CA ASP A 79 29.11 -9.85 1.30
C ASP A 79 27.89 -10.72 0.94
N ARG A 80 26.70 -10.13 0.83
CA ARG A 80 25.43 -10.87 0.70
C ARG A 80 24.39 -10.14 -0.15
N GLY A 81 23.44 -10.91 -0.68
CA GLY A 81 22.33 -10.39 -1.47
C GLY A 81 22.73 -9.95 -2.89
N ILE A 82 21.99 -9.01 -3.44
CA ILE A 82 22.18 -8.43 -4.76
C ILE A 82 22.50 -6.94 -4.57
N LEU A 83 23.67 -6.51 -5.03
CA LEU A 83 24.00 -5.10 -5.16
C LEU A 83 23.24 -4.54 -6.36
N VAL A 84 22.48 -3.47 -6.15
CA VAL A 84 21.71 -2.79 -7.19
C VAL A 84 21.96 -1.29 -7.15
N LYS A 85 21.78 -0.64 -8.30
CA LYS A 85 21.76 0.82 -8.39
C LYS A 85 20.34 1.29 -8.71
N LEU A 86 19.77 2.05 -7.80
CA LEU A 86 18.47 2.71 -7.95
C LEU A 86 18.60 3.84 -8.96
N ARG A 87 17.57 4.00 -9.83
CA ARG A 87 17.50 5.17 -10.72
C ARG A 87 17.35 6.48 -9.93
N ASN A 88 16.69 6.41 -8.78
CA ASN A 88 16.55 7.52 -7.85
C ASN A 88 16.82 7.03 -6.42
N GLY A 89 17.88 7.54 -5.78
CA GLY A 89 18.27 7.14 -4.42
C GLY A 89 17.27 7.51 -3.33
N LYS A 90 16.26 8.35 -3.63
CA LYS A 90 15.21 8.74 -2.68
C LYS A 90 14.06 7.73 -2.61
N TYR A 91 13.88 6.89 -3.63
CA TYR A 91 12.73 6.00 -3.73
C TYR A 91 13.18 4.54 -3.90
N LEU A 92 12.72 3.69 -2.99
CA LEU A 92 12.85 2.24 -3.13
C LEU A 92 11.78 1.77 -4.11
N SER A 93 12.18 1.41 -5.32
CA SER A 93 11.27 0.96 -6.38
C SER A 93 11.86 -0.24 -7.11
N ASN A 94 11.03 -0.95 -7.87
CA ASN A 94 11.49 -2.04 -8.74
C ASN A 94 12.31 -1.54 -9.94
N SER A 95 12.50 -0.23 -10.10
CA SER A 95 13.33 0.37 -11.14
C SER A 95 14.77 0.52 -10.66
N PHE A 96 15.54 -0.55 -10.81
CA PHE A 96 16.96 -0.60 -10.47
C PHE A 96 17.74 -1.41 -11.51
N ASP A 97 19.02 -1.10 -11.62
CA ASP A 97 19.97 -1.87 -12.42
C ASP A 97 20.71 -2.85 -11.50
N LYS A 98 20.72 -4.13 -11.86
CA LYS A 98 21.51 -5.14 -11.13
C LYS A 98 23.00 -4.89 -11.38
N VAL A 99 23.78 -4.80 -10.31
CA VAL A 99 25.21 -4.54 -10.37
C VAL A 99 25.95 -5.87 -10.24
N ALA A 100 25.76 -6.57 -9.12
CA ALA A 100 26.38 -7.85 -8.82
C ALA A 100 25.56 -8.64 -7.80
N LYS A 101 25.75 -9.96 -7.72
CA LYS A 101 25.10 -10.85 -6.75
C LYS A 101 26.13 -11.74 -6.06
N ALA A 102 26.01 -11.88 -4.74
CA ALA A 102 26.81 -12.81 -3.96
C ALA A 102 26.39 -14.26 -4.27
N LEU A 103 27.35 -15.16 -4.47
CA LEU A 103 27.08 -16.56 -4.84
C LEU A 103 27.01 -17.50 -3.63
N LYS A 104 27.78 -17.21 -2.58
CA LYS A 104 27.82 -18.03 -1.35
C LYS A 104 27.10 -17.32 -0.20
N SER A 105 26.85 -18.06 0.89
CA SER A 105 26.31 -17.49 2.13
C SER A 105 27.33 -16.63 2.88
N GLN A 106 28.62 -16.92 2.75
CA GLN A 106 29.73 -16.22 3.40
C GLN A 106 30.96 -16.17 2.48
N GLY A 107 31.88 -15.25 2.76
CA GLY A 107 33.16 -15.13 2.05
C GLY A 107 33.07 -14.47 0.67
N ASN A 108 31.97 -13.78 0.37
CA ASN A 108 31.87 -12.94 -0.82
C ASN A 108 32.33 -11.51 -0.51
N SER A 109 32.74 -10.78 -1.54
CA SER A 109 32.94 -9.33 -1.45
C SER A 109 32.70 -8.67 -2.80
N PHE A 110 31.78 -7.70 -2.84
CA PHE A 110 31.57 -6.85 -4.01
C PHE A 110 32.77 -5.94 -4.24
N ARG A 111 33.31 -5.36 -3.16
CA ARG A 111 34.51 -4.50 -3.23
C ARG A 111 35.71 -5.24 -3.80
N GLU A 112 36.02 -6.45 -3.30
CA GLU A 112 37.19 -7.22 -3.73
C GLU A 112 36.93 -8.12 -4.95
N GLY A 113 35.67 -8.29 -5.36
CA GLY A 113 35.30 -9.16 -6.50
C GLY A 113 35.33 -10.65 -6.19
N LYS A 114 35.30 -11.04 -4.92
CA LYS A 114 35.40 -12.45 -4.50
C LYS A 114 34.04 -13.13 -4.55
N THR A 115 33.94 -14.19 -5.35
CA THR A 115 32.78 -15.10 -5.37
C THR A 115 31.43 -14.41 -5.67
N ILE A 116 31.47 -13.44 -6.58
CA ILE A 116 30.28 -12.69 -7.03
C ILE A 116 29.97 -12.99 -8.50
N GLN A 117 28.70 -12.90 -8.86
CA GLN A 117 28.27 -12.80 -10.25
C GLN A 117 28.10 -11.32 -10.60
N VAL A 118 28.85 -10.84 -11.59
CA VAL A 118 28.73 -9.45 -12.06
C VAL A 118 27.72 -9.38 -13.20
N TYR A 119 26.80 -8.42 -13.13
CA TYR A 119 25.84 -8.12 -14.19
C TYR A 119 26.18 -6.83 -14.93
N ASN A 120 26.80 -5.86 -14.25
CA ASN A 120 27.22 -4.60 -14.85
C ASN A 120 28.56 -4.13 -14.27
N GLU A 121 29.63 -4.32 -15.03
CA GLU A 121 31.00 -3.99 -14.62
C GLU A 121 31.18 -2.50 -14.34
N LYS A 122 30.64 -1.63 -15.21
CA LYS A 122 30.76 -0.17 -15.07
C LYS A 122 30.17 0.33 -13.76
N LEU A 123 29.00 -0.19 -13.37
CA LEU A 123 28.37 0.18 -12.11
C LEU A 123 29.08 -0.42 -10.89
N LEU A 124 29.70 -1.59 -11.04
CA LEU A 124 30.49 -2.21 -9.99
C LEU A 124 31.78 -1.41 -9.73
N GLU A 125 32.42 -0.95 -10.80
CA GLU A 125 33.60 -0.07 -10.71
C GLU A 125 33.25 1.27 -10.08
N GLU A 126 32.12 1.88 -10.46
CA GLU A 126 31.60 3.08 -9.79
C GLU A 126 31.40 2.86 -8.28
N TYR A 127 30.79 1.75 -7.89
CA TYR A 127 30.62 1.39 -6.48
C TYR A 127 31.97 1.27 -5.74
N ARG A 128 32.93 0.57 -6.34
CA ARG A 128 34.29 0.40 -5.77
C ARG A 128 35.00 1.74 -5.63
N ASN A 129 34.96 2.57 -6.65
CA ASN A 129 35.55 3.91 -6.63
C ASN A 129 34.95 4.79 -5.52
N LEU A 130 33.64 4.69 -5.26
CA LEU A 130 33.00 5.38 -4.14
C LEU A 130 33.49 4.86 -2.78
N LYS A 131 33.68 3.55 -2.63
CA LYS A 131 34.25 2.96 -1.40
C LYS A 131 35.69 3.43 -1.16
N ASP A 132 36.51 3.49 -2.21
CA ASP A 132 37.88 3.98 -2.11
C ASP A 132 37.93 5.48 -1.82
N LEU A 133 37.03 6.27 -2.42
CA LEU A 133 36.88 7.69 -2.13
C LEU A 133 36.47 7.90 -0.66
N LYS A 134 35.59 7.06 -0.13
CA LYS A 134 35.18 7.12 1.28
C LYS A 134 36.36 6.95 2.22
N ASP A 135 37.21 5.97 1.96
CA ASP A 135 38.40 5.72 2.78
C ASP A 135 39.36 6.92 2.74
N LYS A 136 39.57 7.53 1.57
CA LYS A 136 40.36 8.77 1.40
C LYS A 136 39.76 9.97 2.15
N ILE A 137 38.44 10.14 2.09
CA ILE A 137 37.73 11.21 2.82
C ILE A 137 37.89 11.01 4.34
N ASP A 138 37.77 9.78 4.82
CA ASP A 138 37.88 9.47 6.24
C ASP A 138 39.32 9.63 6.75
N GLU A 139 40.32 9.26 5.95
CA GLU A 139 41.73 9.50 6.24
C GLU A 139 42.03 11.01 6.34
N PHE A 140 41.59 11.80 5.35
CA PHE A 140 41.76 13.25 5.36
C PHE A 140 41.07 13.90 6.58
N SER A 141 39.86 13.43 6.90
CA SER A 141 39.10 13.91 8.05
C SER A 141 39.80 13.63 9.38
N ARG A 142 40.40 12.45 9.53
CA ARG A 142 41.07 12.03 10.78
C ARG A 142 42.47 12.63 10.93
N GLY A 143 43.17 12.86 9.82
CA GLY A 143 44.50 13.47 9.77
C GLY A 143 44.43 14.99 9.60
N LYS A 144 44.72 15.46 8.38
CA LYS A 144 44.92 16.88 8.05
C LYS A 144 43.81 17.80 8.54
N LEU A 145 42.54 17.45 8.31
CA LEU A 145 41.42 18.31 8.73
C LEU A 145 41.37 18.46 10.25
N LYS A 146 41.56 17.36 11.00
CA LYS A 146 41.58 17.37 12.47
C LYS A 146 42.73 18.21 13.00
N GLU A 147 43.91 18.13 12.40
CA GLU A 147 45.08 18.95 12.76
C GLU A 147 44.81 20.44 12.57
N VAL A 148 44.30 20.83 11.40
CA VAL A 148 43.95 22.23 11.09
C VAL A 148 42.88 22.75 12.06
N LEU A 149 41.85 21.96 12.34
CA LEU A 149 40.82 22.33 13.32
C LEU A 149 41.37 22.46 14.75
N ASN A 150 42.33 21.62 15.14
CA ASN A 150 43.02 21.74 16.43
C ASN A 150 43.88 23.01 16.52
N LEU A 151 44.60 23.38 15.46
CA LEU A 151 45.35 24.64 15.39
C LEU A 151 44.42 25.86 15.49
N ILE A 152 43.29 25.82 14.80
CA ILE A 152 42.24 26.86 14.92
C ILE A 152 41.73 26.96 16.36
N LYS A 153 41.47 25.82 17.02
CA LYS A 153 41.03 25.77 18.43
C LYS A 153 42.09 26.36 19.37
N LEU A 154 43.37 26.06 19.17
CA LEU A 154 44.48 26.65 19.92
C LEU A 154 44.54 28.16 19.72
N ARG A 155 44.45 28.63 18.47
CA ARG A 155 44.51 30.06 18.15
C ARG A 155 43.35 30.84 18.76
N LYS A 156 42.14 30.27 18.80
CA LYS A 156 40.99 30.85 19.51
C LYS A 156 41.27 31.01 21.01
N LYS A 157 41.88 30.00 21.66
CA LYS A 157 42.29 30.11 23.07
C LYS A 157 43.32 31.23 23.27
N THR A 158 44.35 31.30 22.42
CA THR A 158 45.37 32.36 22.51
C THR A 158 44.78 33.76 22.35
N LEU A 159 43.86 33.95 21.42
CA LEU A 159 43.19 35.25 21.22
C LEU A 159 42.33 35.63 22.43
N LEU A 160 41.65 34.66 23.05
CA LEU A 160 40.89 34.88 24.28
C LEU A 160 41.81 35.35 25.43
N SER A 161 42.98 34.74 25.60
CA SER A 161 43.97 35.16 26.61
C SER A 161 44.49 36.57 26.34
N LYS A 162 44.90 36.87 25.10
CA LYS A 162 45.37 38.20 24.71
C LYS A 162 44.32 39.30 24.89
N LYS A 163 43.04 38.97 24.68
CA LYS A 163 41.91 39.87 24.92
C LYS A 163 41.72 40.20 26.41
N LYS A 164 42.09 39.29 27.32
CA LYS A 164 42.05 39.52 28.77
C LYS A 164 43.23 40.39 29.25
N GLU A 165 44.40 40.25 28.63
CA GLU A 165 45.62 41.01 28.97
C GLU A 165 45.60 42.46 28.45
N LEU A 166 44.98 42.71 27.30
CA LEU A 166 45.03 44.01 26.60
C LEU A 166 43.77 44.86 26.79
N LYS A 167 43.14 44.83 27.97
CA LYS A 167 41.85 45.50 28.24
C LYS A 167 41.87 47.02 28.02
N ASP A 168 43.02 47.67 28.23
CA ASP A 168 43.12 49.14 28.25
C ASP A 168 43.49 49.76 26.90
N ASN A 169 43.78 48.95 25.86
CA ASN A 169 44.16 49.44 24.53
C ASN A 169 43.05 49.19 23.49
N LYS A 170 42.25 50.23 23.21
CA LYS A 170 41.09 50.19 22.28
C LYS A 170 41.46 49.68 20.88
N GLU A 171 42.55 50.17 20.29
CA GLU A 171 42.95 49.81 18.92
C GLU A 171 43.35 48.33 18.79
N LYS A 172 44.15 47.83 19.74
CA LYS A 172 44.55 46.42 19.76
C LYS A 172 43.36 45.49 20.01
N LEU A 173 42.39 45.92 20.81
CA LEU A 173 41.17 45.16 21.08
C LEU A 173 40.30 45.00 19.83
N GLU A 174 40.21 46.04 19.00
CA GLU A 174 39.47 46.01 17.74
C GLU A 174 40.12 45.06 16.72
N LEU A 175 41.46 45.06 16.65
CA LEU A 175 42.22 44.12 15.81
C LEU A 175 42.00 42.66 16.23
N ILE A 176 41.97 42.38 17.54
CA ILE A 176 41.67 41.04 18.08
C ILE A 176 40.25 40.61 17.70
N LYS A 177 39.25 41.49 17.84
CA LYS A 177 37.86 41.20 17.44
C LYS A 177 37.76 40.87 15.94
N LYS A 178 38.42 41.66 15.07
CA LYS A 178 38.49 41.38 13.63
C LYS A 178 39.09 39.99 13.36
N ARG A 179 40.17 39.63 14.07
CA ARG A 179 40.82 38.31 13.92
C ARG A 179 39.97 37.15 14.44
N GLU A 180 39.22 37.34 15.53
CA GLU A 180 38.27 36.33 16.05
C GLU A 180 37.19 36.00 15.01
N ILE A 181 36.62 37.03 14.37
CA ILE A 181 35.63 36.88 13.31
C ILE A 181 36.22 36.14 12.11
N GLN A 182 37.42 36.53 11.65
CA GLN A 182 38.11 35.85 10.56
C GLN A 182 38.32 34.35 10.84
N ILE A 183 38.78 33.99 12.04
CA ILE A 183 39.02 32.60 12.42
C ILE A 183 37.71 31.81 12.55
N LYS A 184 36.65 32.43 13.09
CA LYS A 184 35.31 31.80 13.16
C LYS A 184 34.75 31.52 11.77
N ASN A 185 34.88 32.47 10.85
CA ASN A 185 34.44 32.34 9.47
C ASN A 185 35.27 31.28 8.72
N LEU A 186 36.59 31.25 8.94
CA LEU A 186 37.47 30.23 8.37
C LEU A 186 37.07 28.82 8.82
N GLU A 187 36.83 28.62 10.12
CA GLU A 187 36.40 27.30 10.63
C GLU A 187 35.05 26.87 10.02
N LYS A 188 34.08 27.78 9.96
CA LYS A 188 32.76 27.49 9.38
C LYS A 188 32.89 27.13 7.90
N ARG A 189 33.69 27.89 7.15
CA ARG A 189 33.94 27.67 5.73
C ARG A 189 34.59 26.31 5.49
N LEU A 190 35.66 25.97 6.23
CA LEU A 190 36.35 24.68 6.08
C LEU A 190 35.43 23.48 6.34
N LYS A 191 34.59 23.56 7.39
CA LYS A 191 33.61 22.51 7.69
C LYS A 191 32.57 22.39 6.57
N SER A 192 32.00 23.52 6.13
CA SER A 192 31.02 23.55 5.05
C SER A 192 31.59 23.00 3.75
N GLU A 193 32.77 23.43 3.32
CA GLU A 193 33.41 22.95 2.09
C GLU A 193 33.69 21.44 2.14
N PHE A 194 34.11 20.93 3.29
CA PHE A 194 34.33 19.49 3.49
C PHE A 194 33.01 18.70 3.45
N ASP A 195 31.98 19.17 4.15
CA ASP A 195 30.66 18.53 4.17
C ASP A 195 30.02 18.55 2.77
N ASP A 196 30.09 19.69 2.06
CA ASP A 196 29.61 19.83 0.68
C ASP A 196 30.34 18.90 -0.29
N TYR A 197 31.67 18.78 -0.13
CA TYR A 197 32.46 17.84 -0.93
C TYR A 197 32.05 16.39 -0.67
N LYS A 198 31.91 16.01 0.60
CA LYS A 198 31.51 14.65 1.00
C LYS A 198 30.10 14.32 0.52
N GLU A 199 29.18 15.28 0.60
CA GLU A 199 27.80 15.11 0.15
C GLU A 199 27.74 14.86 -1.36
N LYS A 200 28.30 15.76 -2.16
CA LYS A 200 28.22 15.72 -3.63
C LYS A 200 29.01 14.56 -4.24
N ASN A 201 30.19 14.25 -3.71
CA ASN A 201 31.09 13.28 -4.32
C ASN A 201 30.93 11.87 -3.77
N TYR A 202 30.38 11.70 -2.56
CA TYR A 202 30.19 10.39 -1.95
C TYR A 202 28.76 10.10 -1.53
N ASN A 203 28.16 10.88 -0.61
CA ASN A 203 26.86 10.50 -0.03
C ASN A 203 25.76 10.43 -1.10
N GLU A 204 25.63 11.43 -1.97
CA GLU A 204 24.60 11.46 -2.99
C GLU A 204 24.79 10.34 -4.05
N PRO A 205 25.97 10.14 -4.66
CA PRO A 205 26.19 9.00 -5.56
C PRO A 205 26.00 7.64 -4.88
N TYR A 206 26.52 7.48 -3.66
CA TYR A 206 26.44 6.23 -2.90
C TYR A 206 25.01 5.91 -2.46
N SER A 207 24.17 6.91 -2.18
CA SER A 207 22.76 6.72 -1.81
C SER A 207 21.93 6.00 -2.87
N LYS A 208 22.42 5.96 -4.12
CA LYS A 208 21.77 5.23 -5.21
C LYS A 208 22.08 3.74 -5.15
N PHE A 209 23.08 3.30 -4.40
CA PHE A 209 23.38 1.88 -4.24
C PHE A 209 22.59 1.31 -3.07
N ALA A 210 22.01 0.13 -3.28
CA ALA A 210 21.24 -0.59 -2.28
C ALA A 210 21.56 -2.08 -2.33
N SER A 211 21.37 -2.76 -1.20
CA SER A 211 21.38 -4.22 -1.16
C SER A 211 19.95 -4.75 -1.18
N LEU A 212 19.73 -5.71 -2.07
CA LEU A 212 18.44 -6.30 -2.34
C LEU A 212 18.49 -7.79 -2.04
N THR A 213 17.53 -8.28 -1.28
CA THR A 213 17.24 -9.71 -1.16
C THR A 213 15.91 -10.01 -1.85
N THR A 214 15.75 -11.27 -2.28
CA THR A 214 14.53 -11.73 -2.95
C THR A 214 13.90 -12.83 -2.14
N SER A 215 12.58 -12.84 -2.07
CA SER A 215 11.81 -13.97 -1.51
C SER A 215 10.69 -14.38 -2.48
N LEU A 216 10.32 -15.65 -2.43
CA LEU A 216 9.16 -16.15 -3.17
C LEU A 216 7.90 -15.88 -2.35
N LYS A 217 6.94 -15.18 -2.93
CA LYS A 217 5.64 -14.88 -2.33
C LYS A 217 4.52 -15.21 -3.32
N TYR A 218 3.29 -15.20 -2.84
CA TYR A 218 2.12 -15.55 -3.64
C TYR A 218 1.03 -14.48 -3.60
N TYR A 219 0.33 -14.32 -4.70
CA TYR A 219 -0.99 -13.72 -4.77
C TYR A 219 -2.05 -14.82 -4.79
N GLU A 220 -3.12 -14.65 -4.02
CA GLU A 220 -4.34 -15.41 -4.23
C GLU A 220 -5.17 -14.73 -5.31
N THR A 221 -5.48 -15.42 -6.39
CA THR A 221 -6.25 -14.88 -7.50
C THR A 221 -7.49 -15.74 -7.69
N LEU A 222 -8.66 -15.10 -7.68
CA LEU A 222 -9.94 -15.72 -8.03
C LEU A 222 -10.05 -15.75 -9.55
N TYR A 223 -10.60 -16.82 -10.12
CA TYR A 223 -10.83 -16.96 -11.56
C TYR A 223 -12.31 -17.11 -11.89
N ASN A 224 -12.70 -16.56 -13.04
CA ASN A 224 -14.05 -16.62 -13.61
C ASN A 224 -15.10 -16.20 -12.58
N VAL A 225 -14.95 -14.98 -12.09
CA VAL A 225 -15.83 -14.38 -11.08
C VAL A 225 -17.08 -13.84 -11.76
N LYS A 226 -18.26 -14.16 -11.23
CA LYS A 226 -19.54 -13.49 -11.51
C LYS A 226 -19.97 -12.74 -10.25
N LEU A 227 -20.22 -11.44 -10.36
CA LEU A 227 -20.76 -10.62 -9.29
C LEU A 227 -22.16 -10.14 -9.64
N ILE A 228 -23.03 -10.17 -8.65
CA ILE A 228 -24.38 -9.62 -8.65
C ILE A 228 -24.41 -8.59 -7.54
N ILE A 229 -24.56 -7.33 -7.93
CA ILE A 229 -24.50 -6.18 -7.02
C ILE A 229 -25.81 -5.43 -7.14
N HIS A 230 -26.50 -5.27 -6.02
CA HIS A 230 -27.64 -4.36 -5.92
C HIS A 230 -27.19 -3.09 -5.21
N VAL A 231 -27.52 -1.95 -5.78
CA VAL A 231 -27.18 -0.62 -5.24
C VAL A 231 -28.47 0.10 -4.88
N ARG A 232 -28.49 0.61 -3.66
CA ARG A 232 -29.53 1.50 -3.14
C ARG A 232 -28.92 2.85 -2.78
N CYS A 233 -29.58 3.92 -3.21
CA CYS A 233 -29.26 5.29 -2.83
C CYS A 233 -30.51 5.95 -2.23
N GLU A 234 -30.32 6.88 -1.28
CA GLU A 234 -31.43 7.69 -0.76
C GLU A 234 -31.97 8.67 -1.82
N ASP A 235 -31.11 9.13 -2.72
CA ASP A 235 -31.44 10.04 -3.82
C ASP A 235 -31.58 9.28 -5.15
N GLU A 236 -32.77 9.34 -5.75
CA GLU A 236 -33.07 8.68 -7.03
C GLU A 236 -32.20 9.24 -8.18
N ASN A 237 -31.79 10.51 -8.13
CA ASN A 237 -30.90 11.09 -9.14
C ASN A 237 -29.51 10.44 -9.10
N THR A 238 -28.98 10.18 -7.91
CA THR A 238 -27.70 9.47 -7.73
C THR A 238 -27.79 8.05 -8.30
N LEU A 239 -28.92 7.36 -8.13
CA LEU A 239 -29.12 6.02 -8.69
C LEU A 239 -29.14 6.03 -10.23
N LEU A 240 -29.80 7.01 -10.82
CA LEU A 240 -29.85 7.22 -12.28
C LEU A 240 -28.48 7.59 -12.84
N ASP A 241 -27.75 8.47 -12.18
CA ASP A 241 -26.40 8.88 -12.58
C ASP A 241 -25.42 7.68 -12.56
N ILE A 242 -25.54 6.80 -11.56
CA ILE A 242 -24.79 5.54 -11.54
C ILE A 242 -25.16 4.69 -12.76
N LYS A 243 -26.45 4.50 -13.05
CA LYS A 243 -26.91 3.70 -14.19
C LYS A 243 -26.33 4.21 -15.53
N GLU A 244 -26.30 5.53 -15.72
CA GLU A 244 -25.78 6.14 -16.96
C GLU A 244 -24.26 6.00 -17.09
N ASN A 245 -23.53 6.03 -15.98
CA ASN A 245 -22.07 6.06 -15.97
C ASN A 245 -21.39 4.74 -15.62
N ILE A 246 -22.13 3.71 -15.21
CA ILE A 246 -21.54 2.45 -14.72
C ILE A 246 -20.69 1.74 -15.79
N TYR A 247 -20.98 1.94 -17.08
CA TYR A 247 -20.17 1.39 -18.18
C TYR A 247 -18.74 1.97 -18.25
N ASN A 248 -18.43 3.03 -17.49
CA ASN A 248 -17.07 3.54 -17.29
C ASN A 248 -16.27 2.74 -16.25
N LEU A 249 -16.89 1.78 -15.54
CA LEU A 249 -16.24 0.92 -14.56
C LEU A 249 -15.20 0.01 -15.23
N LYS A 250 -13.93 0.25 -14.93
CA LYS A 250 -12.83 -0.51 -15.55
C LYS A 250 -12.46 -1.78 -14.81
N SER A 251 -12.45 -1.73 -13.48
CA SER A 251 -11.92 -2.79 -12.62
C SER A 251 -12.51 -2.71 -11.22
N ILE A 252 -12.69 -3.86 -10.56
CA ILE A 252 -12.95 -3.96 -9.12
C ILE A 252 -11.80 -4.78 -8.51
N GLY A 253 -11.15 -4.24 -7.47
CA GLY A 253 -9.93 -4.81 -6.91
C GLY A 253 -8.68 -4.11 -7.47
N ARG A 254 -7.78 -4.87 -8.12
CA ARG A 254 -6.57 -4.29 -8.73
C ARG A 254 -6.89 -3.62 -10.06
N SER A 255 -6.05 -2.67 -10.48
CA SER A 255 -6.22 -1.93 -11.74
C SER A 255 -6.18 -2.80 -12.99
N GLU A 256 -5.53 -3.95 -12.90
CA GLU A 256 -5.37 -4.94 -13.96
C GLU A 256 -6.51 -5.98 -14.01
N ASP A 257 -7.33 -6.06 -12.97
CA ASP A 257 -8.45 -7.01 -12.87
C ASP A 257 -9.70 -6.41 -13.52
N PHE A 258 -9.77 -6.48 -14.86
CA PHE A 258 -10.83 -5.85 -15.65
C PHE A 258 -12.22 -6.44 -15.39
N VAL A 259 -13.23 -5.57 -15.50
CA VAL A 259 -14.65 -5.90 -15.37
C VAL A 259 -15.33 -5.91 -16.74
N ASP A 260 -16.21 -6.88 -16.95
CA ASP A 260 -17.13 -6.93 -18.08
C ASP A 260 -18.58 -6.90 -17.56
N ILE A 261 -19.32 -5.83 -17.88
CA ILE A 261 -20.68 -5.61 -17.41
C ILE A 261 -21.64 -6.36 -18.33
N LYS A 262 -22.40 -7.29 -17.74
CA LYS A 262 -23.39 -8.11 -18.44
C LYS A 262 -24.77 -7.50 -18.40
N GLU A 263 -25.14 -6.87 -17.30
CA GLU A 263 -26.47 -6.31 -17.11
C GLU A 263 -26.45 -5.11 -16.17
N VAL A 264 -27.27 -4.12 -16.49
CA VAL A 264 -27.57 -2.96 -15.64
C VAL A 264 -29.07 -2.69 -15.73
N LYS A 265 -29.81 -2.91 -14.65
CA LYS A 265 -31.27 -2.79 -14.63
C LYS A 265 -31.74 -2.14 -13.34
N ILE A 266 -32.69 -1.21 -13.43
CA ILE A 266 -33.42 -0.74 -12.25
C ILE A 266 -34.54 -1.74 -12.02
N VAL A 267 -34.62 -2.26 -10.80
CA VAL A 267 -35.58 -3.30 -10.40
C VAL A 267 -36.41 -2.83 -9.20
N ASP A 268 -37.67 -3.24 -9.17
CA ASP A 268 -38.57 -3.11 -8.03
C ASP A 268 -38.43 -4.35 -7.13
N LEU A 269 -37.94 -4.11 -5.92
CA LEU A 269 -37.73 -5.10 -4.88
C LEU A 269 -38.98 -5.28 -4.02
N VAL A 270 -39.27 -6.53 -3.69
CA VAL A 270 -40.34 -6.97 -2.77
C VAL A 270 -39.80 -6.97 -1.35
N GLU A 271 -40.59 -6.50 -0.39
CA GLU A 271 -40.15 -6.34 1.02
C GLU A 271 -40.53 -7.55 1.88
N ASP A 272 -41.73 -8.08 1.66
CA ASP A 272 -42.30 -9.16 2.47
C ASP A 272 -42.13 -10.51 1.77
N PRO A 273 -41.49 -11.53 2.40
CA PRO A 273 -41.43 -12.87 1.83
C PRO A 273 -42.81 -13.49 1.57
N ASP A 274 -43.85 -13.09 2.30
CA ASP A 274 -45.22 -13.60 2.11
C ASP A 274 -45.87 -13.11 0.80
N GLU A 275 -45.32 -12.05 0.18
CA GLU A 275 -45.75 -11.57 -1.15
C GLU A 275 -45.18 -12.43 -2.30
N LEU A 276 -44.29 -13.38 -2.01
CA LEU A 276 -43.63 -14.22 -3.00
C LEU A 276 -44.48 -15.45 -3.35
N GLU A 277 -44.51 -15.79 -4.64
CA GLU A 277 -45.18 -17.02 -5.11
C GLU A 277 -44.53 -18.30 -4.56
N ASP A 278 -43.20 -18.27 -4.38
CA ASP A 278 -42.40 -19.40 -3.89
C ASP A 278 -41.27 -18.89 -2.98
N GLU A 279 -40.87 -19.72 -2.01
CA GLU A 279 -39.68 -19.48 -1.17
C GLU A 279 -38.41 -19.35 -2.04
N ILE A 280 -37.66 -18.26 -1.84
CA ILE A 280 -36.44 -17.99 -2.61
C ILE A 280 -35.23 -18.55 -1.88
N VAL A 281 -34.61 -19.56 -2.49
CA VAL A 281 -33.32 -20.09 -2.03
C VAL A 281 -32.18 -19.38 -2.74
N ASN A 282 -31.36 -18.63 -2.01
CA ASN A 282 -30.17 -18.03 -2.59
C ASN A 282 -29.03 -19.04 -2.70
N ASN A 283 -28.69 -19.43 -3.93
CA ASN A 283 -27.59 -20.34 -4.22
C ASN A 283 -26.23 -19.65 -4.40
N ASN A 284 -26.21 -18.33 -4.62
CA ASN A 284 -24.97 -17.58 -4.74
C ASN A 284 -24.31 -17.44 -3.38
N TYR A 285 -23.00 -17.21 -3.38
CA TYR A 285 -22.35 -16.73 -2.18
C TYR A 285 -22.68 -15.25 -1.99
N ALA A 286 -22.91 -14.84 -0.75
CA ALA A 286 -23.28 -13.46 -0.41
C ALA A 286 -22.61 -13.02 0.88
N TYR A 287 -22.41 -11.70 1.00
CA TYR A 287 -22.21 -11.07 2.31
C TYR A 287 -23.57 -10.69 2.89
N VAL A 288 -23.95 -11.34 3.99
CA VAL A 288 -25.17 -11.02 4.73
C VAL A 288 -24.82 -10.44 6.09
N ASN A 289 -25.68 -9.59 6.63
CA ASN A 289 -25.53 -9.04 7.97
C ASN A 289 -25.51 -10.18 8.99
N TYR A 290 -24.43 -10.24 9.78
CA TYR A 290 -24.22 -11.32 10.74
C TYR A 290 -25.34 -11.41 11.79
N ASP A 291 -25.89 -10.27 12.22
CA ASP A 291 -26.89 -10.26 13.29
C ASP A 291 -28.24 -10.80 12.78
N LEU A 292 -28.54 -10.72 11.48
CA LEU A 292 -29.73 -11.34 10.88
C LEU A 292 -29.65 -12.87 10.89
N VAL A 293 -28.47 -13.42 10.62
CA VAL A 293 -28.24 -14.87 10.71
C VAL A 293 -28.27 -15.34 12.16
N LYS A 294 -27.74 -14.53 13.09
CA LYS A 294 -27.73 -14.87 14.52
C LYS A 294 -29.13 -14.90 15.13
N ASN A 295 -30.04 -14.07 14.62
CA ASN A 295 -31.42 -13.96 15.09
C ASN A 295 -32.38 -14.82 14.25
N ASP A 296 -31.85 -15.78 13.47
CA ASP A 296 -32.63 -16.73 12.65
C ASP A 296 -33.54 -16.10 11.58
N ILE A 297 -33.35 -14.82 11.24
CA ILE A 297 -34.06 -14.15 10.12
C ILE A 297 -33.54 -14.67 8.77
N ILE A 298 -32.21 -14.85 8.67
CA ILE A 298 -31.56 -15.48 7.51
C ILE A 298 -31.12 -16.87 7.94
N ILE A 299 -31.71 -17.90 7.30
CA ILE A 299 -31.52 -19.30 7.69
C ILE A 299 -30.68 -20.04 6.64
N PRO A 300 -29.45 -20.48 6.96
CA PRO A 300 -28.67 -21.36 6.08
C PRO A 300 -29.30 -22.76 5.99
N ILE A 301 -29.48 -23.28 4.78
CA ILE A 301 -30.14 -24.57 4.53
C ILE A 301 -29.16 -25.76 4.66
N ASN A 302 -27.87 -25.54 4.40
CA ASN A 302 -26.85 -26.59 4.48
C ASN A 302 -26.32 -26.76 5.92
N LEU A 303 -27.14 -27.37 6.78
CA LEU A 303 -26.73 -27.79 8.12
C LEU A 303 -26.28 -29.26 8.09
N SER A 304 -24.99 -29.50 7.84
CA SER A 304 -24.34 -30.71 8.34
C SER A 304 -23.79 -30.41 9.73
N ASP A 305 -24.32 -31.10 10.75
CA ASP A 305 -24.05 -30.99 12.19
C ASP A 305 -24.68 -29.80 12.95
N ASN A 306 -24.97 -30.06 14.24
CA ASN A 306 -25.54 -29.25 15.33
C ASN A 306 -24.97 -27.81 15.53
N ARG A 307 -24.66 -27.06 14.47
CA ARG A 307 -24.12 -25.70 14.52
C ARG A 307 -25.17 -24.70 14.05
N VAL A 308 -25.44 -23.70 14.89
CA VAL A 308 -26.40 -22.61 14.63
C VAL A 308 -25.99 -21.70 13.45
N CYS A 309 -24.72 -21.74 13.00
CA CYS A 309 -24.24 -20.86 11.94
C CYS A 309 -23.10 -21.51 11.12
N ASN A 310 -23.33 -21.74 9.82
CA ASN A 310 -22.32 -22.21 8.86
C ASN A 310 -21.96 -21.06 7.91
N GLY A 311 -20.73 -20.52 8.05
CA GLY A 311 -20.25 -19.41 7.22
C GLY A 311 -18.91 -18.85 7.68
N THR A 312 -18.27 -18.03 6.85
CA THR A 312 -17.05 -17.31 7.25
C THR A 312 -17.39 -15.90 7.68
N LYS A 313 -17.10 -15.56 8.94
CA LYS A 313 -17.32 -14.22 9.48
C LYS A 313 -16.23 -13.26 9.01
N TYR A 314 -16.66 -12.13 8.46
CA TYR A 314 -15.77 -11.02 8.09
C TYR A 314 -16.17 -9.72 8.78
N LEU A 315 -15.17 -8.84 8.92
CA LEU A 315 -15.36 -7.46 9.34
C LEU A 315 -14.88 -6.57 8.19
N LEU A 316 -15.80 -6.21 7.29
CA LEU A 316 -15.49 -5.56 6.01
C LEU A 316 -15.59 -4.04 6.11
N ASN A 317 -14.69 -3.34 5.44
CA ASN A 317 -14.72 -1.89 5.32
C ASN A 317 -15.86 -1.44 4.38
N LYS A 318 -16.75 -0.56 4.83
CA LYS A 318 -17.84 0.03 4.03
C LYS A 318 -17.46 1.39 3.45
N ASN A 319 -17.22 2.37 4.31
CA ASN A 319 -16.78 3.71 3.93
C ASN A 319 -15.72 4.19 4.94
N TYR A 320 -15.19 5.40 4.76
CA TYR A 320 -14.23 5.97 5.70
C TYR A 320 -14.39 7.47 5.86
N LYS A 321 -13.95 7.97 7.02
CA LYS A 321 -13.70 9.39 7.26
C LYS A 321 -12.20 9.62 7.38
N ILE A 322 -11.76 10.82 7.01
CA ILE A 322 -10.36 11.23 7.19
C ILE A 322 -10.25 11.93 8.54
N GLU A 323 -9.56 11.30 9.49
CA GLU A 323 -9.22 11.84 10.81
C GLU A 323 -7.69 11.83 10.93
N ASP A 324 -7.06 12.95 11.30
CA ASP A 324 -5.60 13.04 11.47
C ASP A 324 -4.76 12.57 10.27
N LYS A 325 -5.20 12.90 9.04
CA LYS A 325 -4.60 12.44 7.77
C LYS A 325 -4.61 10.92 7.58
N LYS A 326 -5.40 10.19 8.38
CA LYS A 326 -5.59 8.75 8.29
C LYS A 326 -7.04 8.44 7.92
N ARG A 327 -7.23 7.35 7.18
CA ARG A 327 -8.57 6.83 6.90
C ARG A 327 -9.03 6.00 8.08
N LYS A 328 -10.18 6.34 8.65
CA LYS A 328 -10.87 5.56 9.67
C LYS A 328 -12.10 4.95 9.05
N PHE A 329 -12.05 3.64 8.83
CA PHE A 329 -13.10 2.89 8.15
C PHE A 329 -14.25 2.56 9.10
N GLU A 330 -15.48 2.74 8.62
CA GLU A 330 -16.65 2.09 9.20
C GLU A 330 -16.64 0.63 8.76
N LYS A 331 -16.69 -0.27 9.74
CA LYS A 331 -16.62 -1.71 9.50
C LYS A 331 -17.97 -2.36 9.73
N LYS A 332 -18.40 -3.20 8.79
CA LYS A 332 -19.63 -3.99 8.87
C LYS A 332 -19.30 -5.45 9.14
N LYS A 333 -19.97 -6.02 10.14
CA LYS A 333 -19.81 -7.41 10.56
C LYS A 333 -20.75 -8.27 9.72
N VAL A 334 -20.18 -9.09 8.85
CA VAL A 334 -20.95 -9.88 7.88
C VAL A 334 -20.57 -11.33 7.96
N LEU A 335 -21.46 -12.18 7.47
CA LEU A 335 -21.23 -13.58 7.27
C LEU A 335 -21.20 -13.85 5.75
N TYR A 336 -20.16 -14.53 5.31
CA TYR A 336 -20.06 -15.07 3.95
C TYR A 336 -20.67 -16.47 3.91
N ILE A 337 -21.82 -16.59 3.24
CA ILE A 337 -22.62 -17.81 3.14
C ILE A 337 -23.20 -18.00 1.75
N SER A 338 -23.71 -19.20 1.48
CA SER A 338 -24.52 -19.57 0.32
C SER A 338 -25.62 -20.52 0.78
N LYS A 339 -26.64 -20.76 -0.05
CA LYS A 339 -27.75 -21.69 0.22
C LYS A 339 -28.48 -21.31 1.50
N TYR A 340 -29.16 -20.18 1.46
CA TYR A 340 -29.94 -19.66 2.57
C TYR A 340 -31.29 -19.13 2.09
N VAL A 341 -32.23 -19.05 3.03
CA VAL A 341 -33.57 -18.47 2.87
C VAL A 341 -33.77 -17.35 3.90
N VAL A 342 -34.90 -16.67 3.80
CA VAL A 342 -35.33 -15.62 4.72
C VAL A 342 -36.68 -16.04 5.30
N ASP A 343 -36.79 -16.05 6.62
CA ASP A 343 -37.98 -16.52 7.33
C ASP A 343 -39.04 -15.41 7.49
N GLU A 344 -38.60 -14.18 7.76
CA GLU A 344 -39.48 -13.06 8.03
C GLU A 344 -38.97 -11.75 7.39
N ALA A 345 -39.90 -10.83 7.13
CA ALA A 345 -39.59 -9.49 6.64
C ALA A 345 -38.70 -8.73 7.65
N TYR A 346 -37.66 -8.07 7.16
CA TYR A 346 -36.77 -7.29 8.00
C TYR A 346 -36.20 -6.06 7.28
N GLU A 347 -35.86 -5.02 8.05
CA GLU A 347 -35.28 -3.80 7.49
C GLU A 347 -33.99 -4.10 6.71
N ASN A 348 -33.89 -3.56 5.50
CA ASN A 348 -32.72 -3.76 4.61
C ASN A 348 -32.59 -5.17 4.03
N LEU A 349 -33.66 -5.96 4.07
CA LEU A 349 -33.77 -7.27 3.43
C LEU A 349 -34.94 -7.24 2.45
N TYR A 350 -34.68 -7.65 1.21
CA TYR A 350 -35.64 -7.56 0.11
C TYR A 350 -35.43 -8.71 -0.87
N PHE A 351 -36.33 -8.83 -1.84
CA PHE A 351 -36.27 -9.85 -2.89
C PHE A 351 -36.36 -9.20 -4.27
N ASP A 352 -35.42 -9.55 -5.13
CA ASP A 352 -35.45 -9.23 -6.55
C ASP A 352 -36.03 -10.43 -7.30
N VAL A 353 -37.24 -10.27 -7.82
CA VAL A 353 -38.01 -11.32 -8.51
C VAL A 353 -38.47 -10.92 -9.90
N GLU A 354 -37.96 -9.81 -10.44
CA GLU A 354 -38.42 -9.32 -11.74
C GLU A 354 -38.06 -10.26 -12.90
N ASP A 355 -37.01 -11.05 -12.75
CA ASP A 355 -36.49 -11.93 -13.78
C ASP A 355 -36.43 -13.38 -13.31
N LYS A 356 -36.08 -14.28 -14.24
CA LYS A 356 -36.03 -15.73 -13.98
C LYS A 356 -35.08 -16.10 -12.84
N GLU A 357 -33.94 -15.40 -12.72
CA GLU A 357 -33.05 -15.54 -11.57
C GLU A 357 -33.57 -14.63 -10.44
N LYS A 358 -34.00 -15.24 -9.34
CA LYS A 358 -34.45 -14.54 -8.13
C LYS A 358 -33.27 -14.34 -7.16
N TYR A 359 -33.20 -13.20 -6.48
CA TYR A 359 -32.13 -12.88 -5.52
C TYR A 359 -32.68 -12.40 -4.18
N ILE A 360 -32.05 -12.83 -3.08
CA ILE A 360 -32.27 -12.27 -1.74
C ILE A 360 -31.30 -11.11 -1.54
N VAL A 361 -31.81 -9.88 -1.48
CA VAL A 361 -31.02 -8.65 -1.41
C VAL A 361 -30.92 -8.16 0.04
N ASN A 362 -29.73 -8.28 0.64
CA ASN A 362 -29.45 -7.68 1.95
C ASN A 362 -28.54 -6.46 1.78
N PHE A 363 -29.07 -5.26 2.01
CA PHE A 363 -28.33 -4.00 1.96
C PHE A 363 -27.57 -3.77 3.27
N ILE A 364 -26.28 -3.46 3.17
CA ILE A 364 -25.34 -3.34 4.31
C ILE A 364 -24.64 -2.01 4.33
#